data_AF-A0AAD5LP83-F1
#
_entry.id   AF-A0AAD5LP83-F1
#
_cell.length_a   1.000
_cell.length_b   1.000
_cell.length_c   1.000
_cell.angle_alpha   90.00
_cell.angle_beta   90.00
_cell.angle_gamma   90.00
#
_symmetry.space_group_name_H-M   'P 1'
#
loop_
_entity.id
_entity.type
_entity.pdbx_description
1 polymer ?
#
loop_
_entity_poly.entity_id
_entity_poly.type
_entity_poly.pdbx_seq_one_letter_code
_entity_poly.pdbx_strand_id
1 'polypeptide(L)'
;MSLAAPSTTNNRAEFHGLLTGLRAAVEYGWRDLDVIGDSALIIRQMRLNRPPKNARLKALYLEARRLADQLGVARWFHQIRAHNQMADSLANLAMNTLTSSQAVHPTSRSGHTAIAKHLHGDLTPWLAHPSGGLVEFM
;
A
#
# COMPACT_ATOMS: atom_id res chain seq x y z
N MET A 1 -10.27 22.13 5.46
CA MET A 1 -9.71 21.75 4.14
C MET A 1 -8.21 21.60 4.29
N SER A 2 -7.69 20.37 4.38
CA SER A 2 -6.24 20.14 4.38
C SER A 2 -5.80 19.84 2.95
N LEU A 3 -5.33 20.87 2.24
CA LEU A 3 -4.69 20.77 0.92
C LEU A 3 -3.16 20.79 1.10
N ALA A 4 -2.63 19.92 1.95
CA ALA A 4 -1.20 19.66 1.93
C ALA A 4 -0.91 18.85 0.66
N ALA A 5 -0.61 19.55 -0.45
CA ALA A 5 -0.12 18.89 -1.64
C ALA A 5 1.16 18.11 -1.25
N PRO A 6 1.16 16.77 -1.33
CA PRO A 6 2.30 16.00 -0.89
C PRO A 6 3.52 16.37 -1.72
N SER A 7 4.64 16.60 -1.04
CA SER A 7 5.92 16.89 -1.71
C SER A 7 6.30 15.75 -2.65
N THR A 8 7.13 16.02 -3.65
CA THR A 8 7.64 14.99 -4.58
C THR A 8 8.27 13.81 -3.84
N THR A 9 8.89 14.05 -2.68
CA THR A 9 9.50 13.01 -1.83
C THR A 9 8.44 12.12 -1.18
N ASN A 10 7.32 12.68 -0.72
CA ASN A 10 6.24 11.91 -0.12
C ASN A 10 5.57 10.98 -1.15
N ASN A 11 5.21 11.52 -2.31
CA ASN A 11 4.62 10.74 -3.40
C ASN A 11 5.54 9.59 -3.85
N ARG A 12 6.86 9.80 -3.80
CA ARG A 12 7.83 8.75 -4.12
C ARG A 12 7.83 7.64 -3.06
N ALA A 13 7.78 7.99 -1.78
CA ALA A 13 7.71 7.02 -0.69
C ALA A 13 6.42 6.18 -0.77
N GLU A 14 5.27 6.82 -0.99
CA GLU A 14 3.98 6.14 -1.15
C GLU A 14 3.99 5.17 -2.36
N PHE A 15 4.55 5.59 -3.51
CA PHE A 15 4.73 4.69 -4.67
C PHE A 15 5.64 3.50 -4.35
N HIS A 16 6.70 3.69 -3.56
CA HIS A 16 7.56 2.59 -3.13
C HIS A 16 6.84 1.64 -2.16
N GLY A 17 5.96 2.15 -1.30
CA GLY A 17 5.10 1.34 -0.44
C GLY A 17 4.22 0.42 -1.29
N LEU A 18 3.48 0.98 -2.25
CA LEU A 18 2.66 0.22 -3.20
C LEU A 18 3.49 -0.84 -3.97
N LEU A 19 4.64 -0.45 -4.53
CA LEU A 19 5.51 -1.38 -5.26
C LEU A 19 6.00 -2.53 -4.38
N THR A 20 6.35 -2.24 -3.13
CA THR A 20 6.80 -3.26 -2.17
C THR A 20 5.70 -4.29 -1.93
N GLY A 21 4.47 -3.83 -1.66
CA GLY A 21 3.32 -4.70 -1.46
C GLY A 21 2.98 -5.55 -2.69
N LEU A 22 2.98 -4.95 -3.88
CA LEU A 22 2.71 -5.69 -5.13
C LEU A 22 3.81 -6.71 -5.45
N ARG A 23 5.08 -6.38 -5.23
CA ARG A 23 6.19 -7.33 -5.44
C ARG A 23 6.10 -8.52 -4.48
N ALA A 24 5.77 -8.26 -3.20
CA ALA A 24 5.54 -9.32 -2.23
C ALA A 24 4.38 -10.23 -2.65
N ALA A 25 3.26 -9.65 -3.11
CA ALA A 25 2.13 -10.42 -3.61
C ALA A 25 2.53 -11.33 -4.80
N VAL A 26 3.39 -10.84 -5.71
CA VAL A 26 3.92 -11.66 -6.81
C VAL A 26 4.78 -12.80 -6.28
N GLU A 27 5.65 -12.53 -5.30
CA GLU A 27 6.53 -13.52 -4.67
C GLU A 27 5.72 -14.64 -3.98
N TYR A 28 4.62 -14.28 -3.30
CA TYR A 28 3.73 -15.25 -2.66
C TYR A 28 2.72 -15.92 -3.61
N GLY A 29 2.76 -15.58 -4.91
CA GLY A 29 1.86 -16.17 -5.91
C GLY A 29 0.39 -15.77 -5.76
N TRP A 30 0.12 -14.64 -5.09
CA TRP A 30 -1.23 -14.14 -4.88
C TRP A 30 -1.84 -13.62 -6.19
N ARG A 31 -3.18 -13.70 -6.31
CA ARG A 31 -3.96 -13.24 -7.47
C ARG A 31 -5.31 -12.70 -7.03
N ASP A 32 -5.99 -12.01 -7.94
CA ASP A 32 -7.34 -11.47 -7.78
C ASP A 32 -7.46 -10.57 -6.54
N LEU A 33 -6.56 -9.60 -6.50
CA LEU A 33 -6.33 -8.73 -5.35
C LEU A 33 -7.14 -7.43 -5.44
N ASP A 34 -7.43 -6.88 -4.27
CA ASP A 34 -7.74 -5.46 -4.14
C ASP A 34 -6.58 -4.70 -3.51
N VAL A 35 -6.48 -3.42 -3.86
CA VAL A 35 -5.48 -2.52 -3.29
C VAL A 35 -6.16 -1.40 -2.51
N ILE A 36 -5.66 -1.13 -1.31
CA ILE A 36 -6.12 -0.08 -0.44
C ILE A 36 -4.93 0.79 -0.02
N GLY A 37 -5.13 2.11 0.02
CA GLY A 37 -4.15 3.02 0.60
C GLY A 37 -4.73 4.38 0.94
N ASP A 38 -3.98 5.20 1.67
CA ASP A 38 -4.43 6.52 2.12
C ASP A 38 -3.96 7.68 1.21
N SER A 39 -3.08 7.40 0.25
CA SER A 39 -2.79 8.31 -0.88
C SER A 39 -3.95 8.36 -1.89
N ALA A 40 -4.87 9.31 -1.68
CA ALA A 40 -5.99 9.58 -2.61
C ALA A 40 -5.50 9.85 -4.04
N LEU A 41 -4.31 10.46 -4.19
CA LEU A 41 -3.71 10.75 -5.49
C LEU A 41 -3.30 9.46 -6.21
N ILE A 42 -2.53 8.59 -5.55
CA ILE A 42 -2.04 7.34 -6.16
C ILE A 42 -3.21 6.41 -6.46
N ILE A 43 -4.15 6.24 -5.51
CA ILE A 43 -5.37 5.44 -5.73
C ILE A 43 -6.13 5.95 -6.95
N ARG A 44 -6.31 7.27 -7.08
CA ARG A 44 -6.99 7.86 -8.24
C ARG A 44 -6.22 7.63 -9.55
N GLN A 45 -4.89 7.76 -9.54
CA GLN A 45 -4.05 7.52 -10.71
C GLN A 45 -4.15 6.07 -11.18
N MET A 46 -4.01 5.11 -10.27
CA MET A 46 -4.09 3.68 -10.56
C MET A 46 -5.50 3.27 -11.03
N ARG A 47 -6.54 3.79 -10.38
CA ARG A 47 -7.94 3.51 -10.77
C ARG A 47 -8.30 4.07 -12.14
N LEU A 48 -7.82 5.27 -12.49
CA LEU A 48 -8.12 5.91 -13.77
C LEU A 48 -7.15 5.54 -14.89
N ASN A 49 -6.15 4.70 -14.60
CA ASN A 49 -5.03 4.42 -15.48
C ASN A 49 -4.35 5.71 -16.01
N ARG A 50 -4.17 6.70 -15.14
CA ARG A 50 -3.59 8.01 -15.48
C ARG A 50 -2.22 8.19 -14.82
N PRO A 51 -1.12 8.14 -15.60
CA PRO A 51 0.21 8.31 -15.04
C PRO A 51 0.45 9.75 -14.54
N PRO A 52 1.31 9.92 -13.52
CA PRO A 52 1.77 11.24 -13.11
C PRO A 52 2.57 11.93 -14.22
N LYS A 53 2.55 13.28 -14.21
CA LYS A 53 3.32 14.09 -15.18
C LYS A 53 4.84 14.03 -14.94
N ASN A 54 5.26 13.86 -13.69
CA ASN A 54 6.68 13.79 -13.33
C ASN A 54 7.30 12.49 -13.87
N ALA A 55 8.37 12.59 -14.67
CA ALA A 55 8.99 11.44 -15.32
C ALA A 55 9.49 10.35 -14.35
N ARG A 56 10.04 10.73 -13.19
CA ARG A 56 10.51 9.78 -12.19
C ARG A 56 9.35 9.02 -11.54
N LEU A 57 8.27 9.72 -11.19
CA LEU A 57 7.06 9.07 -10.67
C LEU A 57 6.36 8.23 -11.74
N LYS A 58 6.44 8.65 -13.01
CA LYS A 58 5.86 7.90 -14.13
C LYS A 58 6.50 6.52 -14.27
N ALA A 59 7.82 6.41 -14.07
CA ALA A 59 8.50 5.11 -14.08
C ALA A 59 7.98 4.17 -12.97
N LEU A 60 7.85 4.68 -11.73
CA LEU A 60 7.31 3.91 -10.61
C LEU A 60 5.85 3.49 -10.84
N TYR A 61 5.04 4.41 -11.36
CA TYR A 61 3.66 4.14 -11.74
C TYR A 61 3.55 3.02 -12.79
N LEU A 62 4.37 3.06 -13.83
CA LEU A 62 4.33 2.04 -14.89
C LEU A 62 4.70 0.65 -14.36
N GLU A 63 5.69 0.58 -13.47
CA GLU A 63 6.05 -0.67 -12.82
C GLU A 63 4.92 -1.19 -11.92
N ALA A 64 4.34 -0.32 -11.10
CA ALA A 64 3.23 -0.67 -10.21
C ALA A 64 2.02 -1.17 -11.02
N ARG A 65 1.69 -0.50 -12.14
CA ARG A 65 0.60 -0.92 -13.02
C ARG A 65 0.86 -2.29 -13.63
N ARG A 66 2.08 -2.54 -14.12
CA ARG A 66 2.46 -3.85 -14.69
C ARG A 66 2.29 -4.98 -13.66
N LEU A 67 2.75 -4.77 -12.43
CA LEU A 67 2.58 -5.76 -11.35
C LEU A 67 1.11 -5.94 -10.99
N ALA A 68 0.35 -4.86 -10.90
CA ALA A 68 -1.08 -4.91 -10.61
C ALA A 68 -1.86 -5.67 -11.70
N ASP A 69 -1.51 -5.50 -12.98
CA ASP A 69 -2.08 -6.27 -14.09
C ASP A 69 -1.75 -7.76 -13.96
N GLN A 70 -0.49 -8.08 -13.66
CA GLN A 70 -0.03 -9.45 -13.45
C GLN A 70 -0.76 -10.16 -12.30
N LEU A 71 -1.09 -9.41 -11.24
CA LEU A 71 -1.77 -9.90 -10.05
C LEU A 71 -3.30 -9.93 -10.19
N GLY A 72 -3.86 -9.41 -11.28
CA GLY A 72 -5.31 -9.31 -11.45
C GLY A 72 -5.95 -8.31 -10.47
N VAL A 73 -5.28 -7.20 -10.17
CA VAL A 73 -5.85 -6.18 -9.26
C VAL A 73 -7.09 -5.55 -9.87
N ALA A 74 -8.25 -5.84 -9.28
CA ALA A 74 -9.54 -5.42 -9.81
C ALA A 74 -10.00 -4.08 -9.24
N ARG A 75 -9.73 -3.80 -7.96
CA ARG A 75 -10.29 -2.64 -7.26
C ARG A 75 -9.21 -1.86 -6.50
N TRP A 76 -9.42 -0.54 -6.47
CA TRP A 76 -8.55 0.45 -5.83
C TRP A 76 -9.38 1.30 -4.89
N PHE A 77 -9.11 1.18 -3.60
CA PHE A 77 -9.86 1.87 -2.55
C PHE A 77 -8.99 2.89 -1.84
N HIS A 78 -9.60 4.04 -1.56
CA HIS A 78 -8.98 5.05 -0.71
C HIS A 78 -9.51 4.85 0.70
N GLN A 79 -8.60 4.66 1.67
CA GLN A 79 -8.93 4.56 3.09
C GLN A 79 -8.32 5.76 3.81
N ILE A 80 -9.13 6.45 4.60
CA ILE A 80 -8.64 7.60 5.37
C ILE A 80 -7.67 7.07 6.44
N ARG A 81 -6.53 7.75 6.60
CA ARG A 81 -5.41 7.38 7.48
C ARG A 81 -5.79 6.91 8.88
N ALA A 82 -6.88 7.42 9.46
CA ALA A 82 -7.38 6.99 10.77
C ALA A 82 -7.74 5.48 10.85
N HIS A 83 -8.04 4.87 9.70
CA HIS A 83 -8.36 3.44 9.57
C HIS A 83 -7.22 2.64 8.91
N ASN A 84 -6.03 3.23 8.70
CA ASN A 84 -4.87 2.57 8.10
C ASN A 84 -3.71 2.56 9.11
N GLN A 85 -4.00 2.11 10.34
CA GLN A 85 -3.09 2.26 11.47
C GLN A 85 -1.89 1.34 11.36
N MET A 86 -2.06 0.17 10.76
CA MET A 86 -1.00 -0.79 10.50
C MET A 86 0.03 -0.22 9.52
N ALA A 87 -0.39 0.27 8.34
CA ALA A 87 0.56 0.81 7.38
C ALA A 87 1.24 2.09 7.91
N ASP A 88 0.51 2.97 8.58
CA ASP A 88 1.09 4.16 9.24
C ASP A 88 2.13 3.77 10.30
N SER A 89 1.84 2.75 11.12
CA SER A 89 2.78 2.27 12.13
C SER A 89 4.03 1.62 11.51
N LEU A 90 3.87 0.86 10.42
CA LEU A 90 5.01 0.28 9.68
C LEU A 90 5.89 1.37 9.07
N ALA A 91 5.27 2.42 8.52
CA ALA A 91 5.99 3.55 7.97
C ALA A 91 6.77 4.32 9.05
N ASN A 92 6.13 4.60 10.18
CA ASN A 92 6.79 5.25 11.32
C ASN A 92 7.93 4.39 11.87
N LEU A 93 7.76 3.07 11.92
CA LEU A 93 8.84 2.15 12.30
C LEU A 93 10.01 2.23 11.31
N ALA A 94 9.73 2.27 10.00
CA ALA A 94 10.75 2.41 8.97
C ALA A 94 11.47 3.78 9.03
N MET A 95 10.76 4.87 9.33
CA MET A 95 11.36 6.19 9.54
C MET A 95 12.26 6.22 10.77
N ASN A 96 11.82 5.62 11.88
CA ASN A 96 12.57 5.59 13.14
C ASN A 96 13.82 4.70 13.06
N THR A 97 13.74 3.59 12.34
CA THR A 97 14.85 2.61 12.21
C THR A 97 15.68 2.82 10.96
N LEU A 98 15.26 3.74 10.07
CA LEU A 98 15.82 3.96 8.73
C LEU A 98 15.92 2.68 7.90
N THR A 99 15.10 1.68 8.21
CA THR A 99 15.16 0.34 7.63
C THR A 99 13.76 -0.07 7.16
N SER A 100 13.65 -0.54 5.92
CA SER A 100 12.42 -1.18 5.42
C SER A 100 12.46 -2.66 5.73
N SER A 101 11.39 -3.20 6.32
CA SER A 101 11.27 -4.62 6.61
C SER A 101 9.85 -5.13 6.38
N GLN A 102 9.75 -6.40 6.00
CA GLN A 102 8.50 -7.11 5.81
C GLN A 102 8.44 -8.30 6.77
N ALA A 103 7.24 -8.70 7.18
CA ALA A 103 7.03 -9.87 8.01
C ALA A 103 5.71 -10.55 7.63
N VAL A 104 5.71 -11.89 7.59
CA VAL A 104 4.50 -12.69 7.47
C VAL A 104 3.87 -12.84 8.85
N HIS A 105 2.56 -12.62 8.97
CA HIS A 105 1.83 -12.82 10.23
C HIS A 105 1.36 -14.28 10.36
N PRO A 106 1.46 -14.92 11.55
CA PRO A 106 1.99 -14.38 12.80
C PRO A 106 3.52 -14.24 12.81
N THR A 107 4.03 -13.17 13.42
CA THR A 107 5.47 -12.87 13.49
C THR A 107 5.96 -12.62 14.92
N SER A 108 7.17 -13.12 15.22
CA SER A 108 7.90 -12.88 16.48
C SER A 108 8.89 -11.71 16.38
N ARG A 109 8.97 -11.02 15.24
CA ARG A 109 9.91 -9.91 15.05
C ARG A 109 9.50 -8.73 15.93
N SER A 110 10.42 -8.29 16.79
CA SER A 110 10.25 -7.11 17.64
C SER A 110 9.80 -5.89 16.82
N GLY A 111 8.85 -5.12 17.36
CA GLY A 111 8.18 -4.03 16.67
C GLY A 111 7.01 -4.44 15.77
N HIS A 112 7.08 -5.59 15.07
CA HIS A 112 6.01 -6.01 14.15
C HIS A 112 4.82 -6.65 14.89
N THR A 113 5.06 -7.35 16.00
CA THR A 113 3.99 -7.96 16.81
C THR A 113 3.05 -6.90 17.40
N ALA A 114 3.59 -5.76 17.85
CA ALA A 114 2.78 -4.66 18.37
C ALA A 114 1.99 -3.95 17.27
N ILE A 115 2.47 -3.96 16.04
CA ILE A 115 1.79 -3.37 14.88
C ILE A 115 0.68 -4.29 14.37
N ALA A 116 0.89 -5.60 14.40
CA ALA A 116 -0.08 -6.61 13.96
C ALA A 116 -1.41 -6.56 14.71
N LYS A 117 -1.48 -5.93 15.90
CA LYS A 117 -2.75 -5.72 16.62
C LYS A 117 -3.76 -4.88 15.82
N HIS A 118 -3.30 -4.04 14.90
CA HIS A 118 -4.16 -3.19 14.06
C HIS A 118 -4.74 -3.97 12.87
N LEU A 119 -4.13 -5.10 12.49
CA LEU A 119 -4.50 -5.91 11.33
C LEU A 119 -6.01 -6.22 11.28
N HIS A 120 -6.58 -6.66 12.40
CA HIS A 120 -8.00 -7.00 12.42
C HIS A 120 -8.88 -5.76 12.19
N GLY A 121 -8.58 -4.64 12.87
CA GLY A 121 -9.37 -3.41 12.73
C GLY A 121 -9.30 -2.81 11.33
N ASP A 122 -8.11 -2.80 10.73
CA ASP A 122 -7.88 -2.22 9.41
C ASP A 122 -8.51 -3.08 8.29
N LEU A 123 -8.46 -4.42 8.44
CA LEU A 123 -9.01 -5.35 7.45
C LEU A 123 -10.49 -5.66 7.61
N THR A 124 -11.08 -5.52 8.81
CA THR A 124 -12.49 -5.91 9.07
C THR A 124 -13.48 -5.32 8.06
N PRO A 125 -13.39 -4.03 7.66
CA PRO A 125 -14.27 -3.48 6.63
C PRO A 125 -14.18 -4.20 5.28
N TRP A 126 -13.05 -4.86 5.01
CA TRP A 126 -12.72 -5.48 3.73
C TRP A 126 -12.90 -6.99 3.71
N LEU A 127 -12.93 -7.66 4.86
CA LEU A 127 -13.18 -9.11 4.96
C LEU A 127 -14.59 -9.50 4.48
N ALA A 128 -15.54 -8.55 4.42
CA ALA A 128 -16.85 -8.75 3.84
C ALA A 128 -16.86 -8.67 2.29
N HIS A 129 -15.74 -8.30 1.67
CA HIS A 129 -15.60 -8.24 0.22
C HIS A 129 -14.94 -9.53 -0.33
N PRO A 130 -15.47 -10.12 -1.42
CA PRO A 130 -15.12 -11.47 -1.87
C PRO A 130 -13.81 -11.57 -2.68
N SER A 131 -12.81 -10.73 -2.43
CA SER A 131 -11.51 -10.80 -3.12
C SER A 131 -10.61 -11.90 -2.56
N GLY A 132 -9.79 -12.51 -3.42
CA GLY A 132 -8.87 -13.60 -3.05
C GLY A 132 -7.68 -13.16 -2.19
N GLY A 133 -7.43 -11.84 -2.10
CA GLY A 133 -6.43 -11.24 -1.22
C GLY A 133 -6.41 -9.71 -1.28
N LEU A 134 -5.61 -9.08 -0.42
CA LEU A 134 -5.59 -7.63 -0.21
C LEU A 134 -4.16 -7.11 -0.05
N VAL A 135 -3.87 -5.97 -0.66
CA VAL A 135 -2.61 -5.22 -0.46
C VAL A 135 -2.94 -3.84 0.13
N GLU A 136 -2.35 -3.52 1.28
CA GLU A 136 -2.49 -2.22 1.95
C GLU A 136 -1.16 -1.44 1.88
N PHE A 137 -1.24 -0.13 1.66
CA PHE A 137 -0.07 0.77 1.68
C PHE A 137 -0.44 2.15 2.23
N MET A 138 0.58 2.95 2.55
CA MET A 138 0.49 4.37 2.92
C MET A 138 0.77 5.22 1.67
#